data_AF-A0AA39RGZ2-F1
#
_entry.id   AF-A0AA39RGZ2-F1
#
_cell.length_a   1.000
_cell.length_b   1.000
_cell.length_c   1.000
_cell.angle_alpha   90.00
_cell.angle_beta   90.00
_cell.angle_gamma   90.00
#
_symmetry.space_group_name_H-M   'P 1'
#
loop_
_entity.id
_entity.type
_entity.pdbx_description
1 polymer ?
#
loop_
_entity_poly.entity_id
_entity_poly.type
_entity_poly.pdbx_seq_one_letter_code
_entity_poly.pdbx_strand_id
1 'polypeptide(L)'
;MGSVQRRKSLAHLSNLKQERNESIKKYLARFGKEVAQIEDASDVAVIAAFTSGLQSGRLSFDLRRERLKTYEEMMEIAGDYALAEEEEVAQGGSYVHGHKPDSKSDHKDDKKTQSRDR
;
A
#
# COMPACT_ATOMS: atom_id res chain seq x y z
N MET A 1 -25.69 30.90 -12.02
CA MET A 1 -24.25 30.65 -12.23
C MET A 1 -24.07 29.16 -12.37
N GLY A 2 -24.00 28.64 -13.59
CA GLY A 2 -23.75 27.21 -13.82
C GLY A 2 -22.36 26.87 -13.32
N SER A 3 -22.26 25.98 -12.33
CA SER A 3 -21.01 25.38 -11.94
C SER A 3 -20.46 24.63 -13.14
N VAL A 4 -19.54 25.25 -13.88
CA VAL A 4 -18.77 24.58 -14.92
C VAL A 4 -18.06 23.43 -14.23
N GLN A 5 -18.57 22.22 -14.44
CA GLN A 5 -17.86 21.00 -14.09
C GLN A 5 -16.55 21.06 -14.87
N ARG A 6 -15.48 21.48 -14.20
CA ARG A 6 -14.13 21.41 -14.77
C ARG A 6 -13.93 19.93 -15.10
N ARG A 7 -13.91 19.61 -16.40
CA ARG A 7 -13.45 18.30 -16.87
C ARG A 7 -12.11 18.06 -16.20
N LYS A 8 -12.04 17.01 -15.38
CA LYS A 8 -10.82 16.69 -14.68
C LYS A 8 -9.84 16.11 -15.70
N SER A 9 -8.59 16.54 -15.63
CA SER A 9 -7.53 16.10 -16.53
C SER A 9 -6.61 15.11 -15.84
N LEU A 10 -5.86 14.30 -16.58
CA LEU A 10 -4.83 13.42 -16.02
C LEU A 10 -3.86 14.15 -15.07
N ALA A 11 -3.53 15.41 -15.37
CA ALA A 11 -2.71 16.25 -14.49
C ALA A 11 -3.32 16.46 -13.09
N HIS A 12 -4.63 16.39 -12.95
CA HIS A 12 -5.30 16.44 -11.65
C HIS A 12 -5.13 15.12 -10.89
N LEU A 13 -5.22 13.97 -11.58
CA LEU A 13 -4.96 12.67 -10.96
C LEU A 13 -3.54 12.57 -10.41
N SER A 14 -2.54 13.07 -11.14
CA SER A 14 -1.15 13.08 -10.66
C SER A 14 -0.94 13.96 -9.42
N ASN A 15 -1.86 14.89 -9.13
CA ASN A 15 -1.83 15.71 -7.92
C ASN A 15 -2.57 15.08 -6.75
N LEU A 16 -3.38 14.04 -6.98
CA LEU A 16 -4.01 13.28 -5.90
C LEU A 16 -2.93 12.46 -5.21
N LYS A 17 -2.63 12.85 -3.97
CA LYS A 17 -1.73 12.10 -3.09
C LYS A 17 -2.53 11.50 -1.96
N GLN A 18 -2.16 10.29 -1.57
CA GLN A 18 -2.66 9.63 -0.39
C GLN A 18 -2.14 10.38 0.85
N GLU A 19 -3.05 10.78 1.74
CA GLU A 19 -2.70 11.47 2.98
C GLU A 19 -2.09 10.50 4.01
N ARG A 20 -1.28 10.99 4.97
CA ARG A 20 -0.56 10.15 5.96
C ARG A 20 -1.43 9.27 6.84
N ASN A 21 -2.68 9.65 7.05
CA ASN A 21 -3.64 8.92 7.86
C ASN A 21 -4.83 8.43 7.03
N GLU A 22 -4.69 8.41 5.72
CA GLU A 22 -5.73 7.94 4.81
C GLU A 22 -5.52 6.47 4.48
N SER A 23 -6.51 5.65 4.82
CA SER A 23 -6.56 4.23 4.44
C SER A 23 -6.54 4.05 2.93
N ILE A 24 -5.97 2.93 2.48
CA ILE A 24 -5.91 2.58 1.05
C ILE A 24 -7.33 2.58 0.46
N LYS A 25 -8.31 2.07 1.20
CA LYS A 25 -9.73 2.07 0.83
C LYS A 25 -10.28 3.47 0.56
N LYS A 26 -9.98 4.45 1.44
CA LYS A 26 -10.45 5.84 1.28
C LYS A 26 -9.78 6.50 0.09
N TYR A 27 -8.48 6.28 -0.08
CA TYR A 27 -7.74 6.79 -1.23
C TYR A 27 -8.29 6.23 -2.55
N LEU A 28 -8.53 4.92 -2.64
CA LEU A 28 -9.15 4.27 -3.80
C LEU A 28 -10.52 4.85 -4.14
N ALA A 29 -11.39 5.02 -3.13
CA ALA A 29 -12.72 5.58 -3.34
C ALA A 29 -12.69 7.02 -3.88
N ARG A 30 -11.72 7.82 -3.45
CA ARG A 30 -11.48 9.17 -4.01
C ARG A 30 -10.93 9.07 -5.43
N PHE A 31 -9.89 8.28 -5.63
CA PHE A 31 -9.21 8.15 -6.91
C PHE A 31 -10.16 7.64 -8.01
N GLY A 32 -10.95 6.61 -7.75
CA GLY A 32 -11.92 6.08 -8.71
C GLY A 32 -13.01 7.09 -9.11
N LYS A 33 -13.48 7.92 -8.17
CA LYS A 33 -14.41 9.02 -8.49
C LYS A 33 -13.81 10.08 -9.40
N GLU A 34 -12.50 10.29 -9.27
CA GLU A 34 -11.77 11.27 -10.06
C GLU A 34 -11.51 10.73 -11.46
N VAL A 35 -11.12 9.46 -11.58
CA VAL A 35 -10.97 8.74 -12.86
C VAL A 35 -12.30 8.70 -13.61
N ALA A 36 -13.42 8.41 -12.96
CA ALA A 36 -14.75 8.38 -13.57
C ALA A 36 -15.20 9.74 -14.14
N GLN A 37 -14.56 10.84 -13.75
CA GLN A 37 -14.81 12.18 -14.31
C GLN A 37 -13.91 12.51 -15.52
N ILE A 38 -13.05 11.58 -15.95
CA ILE A 38 -12.14 11.73 -17.09
C ILE A 38 -12.57 10.75 -18.18
N GLU A 39 -13.13 11.27 -19.27
CA GLU A 39 -13.61 10.44 -20.39
C GLU A 39 -12.47 9.81 -21.21
N ASP A 40 -11.29 10.43 -21.27
CA ASP A 40 -10.14 10.00 -22.09
C ASP A 40 -8.91 9.58 -21.23
N ALA A 41 -9.14 8.91 -20.11
CA ALA A 41 -8.05 8.45 -19.26
C ALA A 41 -7.42 7.16 -19.82
N SER A 42 -6.15 7.21 -20.21
CA SER A 42 -5.39 5.99 -20.54
C SER A 42 -5.08 5.19 -19.28
N ASP A 43 -5.33 3.88 -19.30
CA ASP A 43 -5.01 2.97 -18.19
C ASP A 43 -3.59 3.17 -17.66
N VAL A 44 -2.61 3.26 -18.56
CA VAL A 44 -1.20 3.46 -18.22
C VAL A 44 -0.98 4.77 -17.46
N ALA A 45 -1.65 5.84 -17.88
CA ALA A 45 -1.56 7.14 -17.22
C ALA A 45 -2.26 7.15 -15.86
N VAL A 46 -3.39 6.45 -15.74
CA VAL A 46 -4.13 6.29 -14.48
C VAL A 46 -3.33 5.48 -13.48
N ILE A 47 -2.74 4.36 -13.90
CA ILE A 47 -1.85 3.52 -13.08
C ILE A 47 -0.65 4.35 -12.61
N ALA A 48 0.03 5.05 -13.51
CA ALA A 48 1.19 5.87 -13.16
C ALA A 48 0.82 6.98 -12.16
N ALA A 49 -0.32 7.66 -12.35
CA ALA A 49 -0.80 8.68 -11.43
C ALA A 49 -1.13 8.10 -10.05
N PHE A 50 -1.81 6.95 -10.00
CA PHE A 50 -2.13 6.25 -8.77
C PHE A 50 -0.87 5.87 -7.99
N THR A 51 0.09 5.21 -8.64
CA THR A 51 1.33 4.76 -8.03
C THR A 51 2.20 5.92 -7.56
N SER A 52 2.22 7.05 -8.28
CA SER A 52 2.93 8.27 -7.86
C SER A 52 2.25 8.99 -6.70
N GLY A 53 0.93 8.84 -6.55
CA GLY A 53 0.14 9.44 -5.48
C GLY A 53 0.16 8.65 -4.18
N LEU A 54 0.44 7.35 -4.24
CA LEU A 54 0.51 6.48 -3.06
C LEU A 54 1.63 6.87 -2.10
N GLN A 55 1.40 6.61 -0.82
CA GLN A 55 2.46 6.70 0.18
C GLN A 55 3.49 5.59 -0.04
N SER A 56 4.74 5.86 0.33
CA SER A 56 5.78 4.84 0.32
C SER A 56 5.41 3.73 1.30
N GLY A 57 5.14 2.56 0.76
CA GLY A 57 4.65 1.39 1.50
C GLY A 57 4.59 0.15 0.62
N ARG A 58 4.08 -0.95 1.19
CA ARG A 58 4.05 -2.28 0.55
C ARG A 58 3.30 -2.25 -0.79
N LEU A 59 2.10 -1.66 -0.80
CA LEU A 59 1.30 -1.48 -2.02
C LEU A 59 2.07 -0.71 -3.10
N SER A 60 2.71 0.43 -2.76
CA SER A 60 3.48 1.23 -3.73
C SER A 60 4.68 0.48 -4.32
N PHE A 61 5.23 -0.51 -3.60
CA PHE A 61 6.35 -1.31 -4.04
C PHE A 61 5.90 -2.45 -4.95
N ASP A 62 4.84 -3.15 -4.57
CA ASP A 62 4.29 -4.24 -5.37
C ASP A 62 3.71 -3.74 -6.70
N LEU A 63 2.95 -2.63 -6.69
CA LEU A 63 2.44 -2.02 -7.92
C LEU A 63 3.55 -1.51 -8.86
N ARG A 64 4.72 -1.12 -8.33
CA ARG A 64 5.89 -0.73 -9.16
C ARG A 64 6.60 -1.94 -9.73
N ARG A 65 6.60 -3.06 -9.02
CA ARG A 65 7.24 -4.31 -9.45
C ARG A 65 6.38 -5.03 -10.48
N GLU A 66 5.06 -4.96 -10.31
CA GLU A 66 4.10 -5.57 -11.20
C GLU A 66 3.89 -4.73 -12.46
N ARG A 67 3.75 -5.41 -13.61
CA ARG A 67 3.51 -4.74 -14.90
C ARG A 67 2.02 -4.70 -15.17
N LEU A 68 1.31 -3.86 -14.42
CA LEU A 68 -0.11 -3.61 -14.61
C LEU A 68 -0.36 -3.02 -16.00
N LYS A 69 -1.36 -3.53 -16.70
CA LYS A 69 -1.72 -3.10 -18.05
C LYS A 69 -3.06 -2.39 -18.08
N THR A 70 -3.95 -2.69 -17.14
CA THR A 70 -5.31 -2.13 -17.09
C THR A 70 -5.61 -1.49 -15.74
N TYR A 71 -6.53 -0.52 -15.74
CA TYR A 71 -7.06 0.07 -14.52
C TYR A 71 -7.74 -0.97 -13.62
N GLU A 72 -8.38 -1.99 -14.19
CA GLU A 72 -9.07 -3.04 -13.45
C GLU A 72 -8.11 -3.90 -12.62
N GLU A 73 -6.98 -4.34 -13.20
CA GLU A 73 -5.92 -5.07 -12.47
C GLU A 73 -5.41 -4.26 -11.28
N MET A 74 -5.20 -2.96 -11.48
CA MET A 74 -4.75 -2.06 -10.41
C MET A 74 -5.79 -1.95 -9.28
N MET A 75 -7.07 -1.86 -9.62
CA MET A 75 -8.16 -1.76 -8.65
C MET A 75 -8.36 -3.06 -7.86
N GLU A 76 -8.18 -4.22 -8.48
CA GLU A 76 -8.26 -5.53 -7.81
C GLU A 76 -7.18 -5.63 -6.72
N ILE A 77 -5.91 -5.46 -7.08
CA ILE A 77 -4.78 -5.55 -6.14
C ILE A 77 -4.92 -4.52 -5.02
N ALA A 78 -5.25 -3.29 -5.36
CA ALA A 78 -5.42 -2.25 -4.35
C ALA A 78 -6.62 -2.54 -3.44
N GLY A 79 -7.67 -3.17 -3.98
CA GLY A 79 -8.83 -3.68 -3.24
C GLY A 79 -8.46 -4.78 -2.24
N ASP A 80 -7.68 -5.78 -2.65
CA ASP A 80 -7.15 -6.83 -1.76
C ASP A 80 -6.33 -6.22 -0.61
N TYR A 81 -5.47 -5.26 -0.93
CA TYR A 81 -4.70 -4.52 0.06
C TYR A 81 -5.58 -3.71 1.02
N ALA A 82 -6.65 -3.09 0.53
CA ALA A 82 -7.61 -2.37 1.36
C ALA A 82 -8.38 -3.28 2.32
N LEU A 83 -8.74 -4.50 1.87
CA LEU A 83 -9.38 -5.51 2.71
C LEU A 83 -8.41 -6.04 3.77
N ALA A 84 -7.17 -6.33 3.39
CA ALA A 84 -6.11 -6.76 4.31
C ALA A 84 -5.83 -5.70 5.39
N GLU A 85 -5.82 -4.41 5.03
CA GLU A 85 -5.66 -3.30 5.98
C GLU A 85 -6.82 -3.24 7.00
N GLU A 86 -8.07 -3.45 6.56
CA GLU A 86 -9.23 -3.51 7.46
C GLU A 86 -9.21 -4.74 8.39
N GLU A 87 -8.75 -5.90 7.90
CA GLU A 87 -8.62 -7.12 8.71
C GLU A 87 -7.49 -7.01 9.74
N GLU A 88 -6.35 -6.41 9.38
CA GLU A 88 -5.23 -6.17 10.30
C GLU A 88 -5.62 -5.21 11.43
N VAL A 89 -6.40 -4.17 11.13
CA VAL A 89 -6.95 -3.24 12.14
C VAL A 89 -7.94 -3.96 13.07
N ALA A 90 -8.72 -4.91 12.56
CA ALA A 90 -9.68 -5.68 13.36
C ALA A 90 -9.03 -6.73 14.28
N GLN A 91 -7.84 -7.26 13.94
CA GLN A 91 -7.17 -8.33 14.70
C GLN A 91 -6.09 -7.86 15.68
N GLY A 92 -5.80 -6.56 15.76
CA GLY A 92 -4.81 -6.01 16.69
C GLY A 92 -3.42 -6.00 16.06
N GLY A 93 -3.05 -4.82 15.55
CA GLY A 93 -1.92 -4.64 14.64
C GLY A 93 -0.55 -5.08 15.17
N SER A 94 0.27 -5.54 14.23
CA SER A 94 1.73 -5.44 14.27
C SER A 94 2.31 -5.90 12.93
N TYR A 95 2.24 -5.06 11.90
CA TYR A 95 3.30 -5.04 10.90
C TYR A 95 3.92 -3.65 10.75
N VAL A 96 4.72 -3.31 11.76
CA VAL A 96 5.65 -2.18 11.70
C VAL A 96 6.69 -2.49 10.61
N HIS A 97 6.85 -1.54 9.70
CA HIS A 97 8.02 -1.26 8.85
C HIS A 97 9.17 -2.27 8.95
N GLY A 98 9.44 -2.96 7.85
CA GLY A 98 10.40 -4.07 7.80
C GLY A 98 11.81 -3.75 8.31
N HIS A 99 12.38 -4.70 9.04
CA HIS A 99 13.78 -5.07 8.93
C HIS A 99 13.96 -6.51 9.46
N LYS A 100 14.77 -7.30 8.75
CA LYS A 100 15.09 -8.71 9.04
C LYS A 100 15.38 -8.97 10.53
N PRO A 101 14.91 -10.09 11.12
CA PRO A 101 15.60 -10.67 12.26
C PRO A 101 16.91 -11.29 11.75
N ASP A 102 17.98 -10.52 11.78
CA ASP A 102 19.34 -11.07 11.92
C ASP A 102 19.44 -11.62 13.34
N SER A 103 18.96 -12.85 13.54
CA SER A 103 19.24 -13.60 14.76
C SER A 103 20.72 -13.99 14.73
N LYS A 104 21.57 -13.09 15.25
CA LYS A 104 22.90 -13.46 15.74
C LYS A 104 22.74 -14.56 16.78
N SER A 105 23.11 -15.78 16.40
CA SER A 105 23.32 -16.87 17.34
C SER A 105 24.62 -16.60 18.12
N ASP A 106 24.52 -15.78 19.16
CA ASP A 106 25.59 -15.61 20.13
C ASP A 106 25.76 -16.90 20.95
N HIS A 107 26.99 -17.39 20.96
CA HIS A 107 27.51 -18.46 21.81
C HIS A 107 27.23 -18.19 23.28
N LYS A 108 26.86 -19.24 24.03
CA LYS A 108 27.47 -19.49 25.35
C LYS A 108 27.36 -20.94 25.81
N ASP A 109 28.52 -21.60 25.81
CA ASP A 109 28.93 -22.65 26.75
C ASP A 109 28.37 -22.39 28.16
N ASP A 110 27.87 -23.42 28.82
CA ASP A 110 28.07 -23.58 30.27
C ASP A 110 27.96 -25.05 30.69
N LYS A 111 29.13 -25.64 30.96
CA LYS A 111 29.30 -26.91 31.65
C LYS A 111 28.64 -26.85 33.03
N LYS A 112 27.84 -27.85 33.40
CA LYS A 112 27.58 -28.12 34.82
C LYS A 112 27.98 -29.53 35.22
N THR A 113 29.06 -29.56 35.98
CA THR A 113 29.65 -30.65 36.74
C THR A 113 28.63 -31.34 37.65
N GLN A 114 28.54 -32.67 37.56
CA GLN A 114 27.91 -33.52 38.56
C GLN A 114 28.96 -33.93 39.60
N SER A 115 28.98 -33.25 40.73
CA SER A 115 29.54 -33.79 41.98
C SER A 115 28.41 -34.49 42.73
N ARG A 116 28.48 -35.82 42.84
CA ARG A 116 27.69 -36.60 43.79
C ARG A 116 28.57 -36.89 45.00
N ASP A 117 28.23 -36.28 46.13
CA ASP A 117 28.68 -36.68 47.45
C ASP A 117 27.44 -36.90 48.32
N ARG A 118 27.19 -38.17 48.65
CA ARG A 118 26.63 -38.73 49.90
C ARG A 118 26.20 -40.17 49.69
#